data_AF-A0A382VS17-F1
#
_entry.id   AF-A0A382VS17-F1
#
_cell.length_a   1.000
_cell.length_b   1.000
_cell.length_c   1.000
_cell.angle_alpha   90.00
_cell.angle_beta   90.00
_cell.angle_gamma   90.00
#
_symmetry.space_group_name_H-M   'P 1'
#
loop_
_entity.id
_entity.type
_entity.pdbx_description
1 polymer ?
#
loop_
_entity_poly.entity_id
_entity_poly.type
_entity_poly.pdbx_seq_one_letter_code
_entity_poly.pdbx_strand_id
1 'polypeptide(L)'
;AAHVLDKIKGEHDFLLGVKIIKRSIEEPIRQIANNAGEEGTVIVEKVKTLKGDHGYDARNGTYVDMIKAGIIDPAKVARTALQNAASISGLLLTTDAMITDIPEEEKHDHGPPGGGGGMGGMGGMGGMGGMPGMM
;
A
#
# COMPACT_ATOMS: atom_id res chain seq x y z
N ALA A 1 3.60 0.19 -24.01
CA ALA A 1 3.28 1.50 -23.40
C ALA A 1 4.48 2.45 -23.36
N ALA A 2 5.65 2.04 -22.84
CA ALA A 2 6.83 2.90 -22.64
C ALA A 2 7.32 3.67 -23.89
N HIS A 3 7.23 3.08 -25.09
CA HIS A 3 7.69 3.71 -26.34
C HIS A 3 6.90 4.95 -26.77
N VAL A 4 5.67 5.12 -26.27
CA VAL A 4 4.87 6.32 -26.57
C VAL A 4 5.48 7.55 -25.89
N LEU A 5 6.10 7.37 -24.72
CA LEU A 5 6.74 8.44 -23.96
C LEU A 5 7.99 9.00 -24.66
N ASP A 6 8.64 8.22 -25.54
CA ASP A 6 9.83 8.65 -26.30
C ASP A 6 9.52 9.76 -27.32
N LYS A 7 8.24 9.99 -27.61
CA LYS A 7 7.79 11.05 -28.54
C LYS A 7 7.55 12.39 -27.83
N ILE A 8 7.57 12.40 -26.50
CA ILE A 8 7.34 13.61 -25.71
C ILE A 8 8.56 14.53 -25.82
N LYS A 9 8.31 15.81 -26.10
CA LYS A 9 9.33 16.86 -26.21
C LYS A 9 9.13 17.89 -25.09
N GLY A 10 10.21 18.44 -24.57
CA GLY A 10 10.19 19.47 -23.55
C GLY A 10 11.59 19.83 -23.07
N GLU A 11 11.65 20.69 -22.06
CA GLU A 11 12.90 21.09 -21.41
C GLU A 11 13.54 19.94 -20.61
N HIS A 12 14.78 20.11 -20.18
CA HIS A 12 15.58 19.06 -19.55
C HIS A 12 14.88 18.41 -18.34
N ASP A 13 14.42 19.23 -17.39
CA ASP A 13 13.80 18.76 -16.14
C ASP A 13 12.46 18.07 -16.40
N PHE A 14 11.71 18.58 -17.37
CA PHE A 14 10.48 17.94 -17.81
C PHE A 14 10.76 16.54 -18.39
N LEU A 15 11.77 16.40 -19.24
CA LEU A 15 12.17 15.11 -19.81
C LEU A 15 12.72 14.15 -18.74
N LEU A 16 13.32 14.67 -17.66
CA LEU A 16 13.70 13.85 -16.51
C LEU A 16 12.45 13.25 -15.84
N GLY A 17 11.39 14.03 -15.63
CA GLY A 17 10.10 13.53 -15.15
C GLY A 17 9.51 12.44 -16.04
N VAL A 18 9.57 12.62 -17.38
CA VAL A 18 9.13 11.59 -18.34
C VAL A 18 9.94 10.30 -18.18
N LYS A 19 11.27 10.38 -17.99
CA LYS A 19 12.12 9.21 -17.75
C LYS A 19 11.76 8.48 -16.46
N ILE A 20 11.43 9.21 -15.39
CA ILE A 20 10.97 8.64 -14.12
C ILE A 20 9.70 7.82 -14.36
N ILE A 21 8.69 8.41 -15.00
CA ILE A 21 7.44 7.69 -15.33
C ILE A 21 7.70 6.47 -16.21
N LYS A 22 8.55 6.60 -17.23
CA LYS A 22 8.93 5.49 -18.12
C LYS A 22 9.53 4.31 -17.35
N ARG A 23 10.33 4.58 -16.32
CA ARG A 23 10.87 3.54 -15.44
C ARG A 23 9.82 3.00 -14.48
N SER A 24 9.04 3.85 -13.84
CA SER A 24 8.04 3.45 -12.84
C SER A 24 6.97 2.50 -13.39
N ILE A 25 6.57 2.64 -14.66
CA ILE A 25 5.59 1.74 -15.28
C ILE A 25 6.11 0.30 -15.51
N GLU A 26 7.43 0.07 -15.40
CA GLU A 26 8.02 -1.28 -15.44
C GLU A 26 7.92 -2.01 -14.08
N GLU A 27 7.70 -1.27 -12.99
CA GLU A 27 7.73 -1.83 -11.64
C GLU A 27 6.60 -2.81 -11.32
N PRO A 28 5.33 -2.62 -11.78
CA PRO A 28 4.27 -3.58 -11.52
C PRO A 28 4.60 -4.99 -12.02
N ILE A 29 5.09 -5.11 -13.26
CA ILE A 29 5.46 -6.41 -13.82
C ILE A 29 6.72 -6.98 -13.17
N ARG A 30 7.70 -6.13 -12.79
CA ARG A 30 8.88 -6.57 -12.02
C ARG A 30 8.46 -7.17 -10.70
N GLN A 31 7.56 -6.52 -9.98
CA GLN A 31 7.05 -6.99 -8.69
C GLN A 31 6.28 -8.30 -8.85
N ILE A 32 5.44 -8.43 -9.89
CA ILE A 32 4.71 -9.67 -10.18
C ILE A 32 5.68 -10.83 -10.44
N ALA A 33 6.71 -10.61 -11.26
CA ALA A 33 7.72 -11.63 -11.56
C ALA A 33 8.51 -12.04 -10.31
N ASN A 34 8.95 -11.08 -9.50
CA ASN A 34 9.65 -11.36 -8.25
C ASN A 34 8.77 -12.16 -7.28
N ASN A 35 7.47 -11.82 -7.19
CA ASN A 35 6.51 -12.57 -6.37
C ASN A 35 6.30 -14.01 -6.88
N ALA A 36 6.52 -14.25 -8.16
CA ALA A 36 6.49 -15.59 -8.77
C ALA A 36 7.80 -16.37 -8.59
N GLY A 37 8.82 -15.78 -7.93
CA GLY A 37 10.13 -16.41 -7.71
C GLY A 37 11.13 -16.24 -8.86
N GLU A 38 10.82 -15.39 -9.83
CA GLU A 38 11.62 -15.16 -11.03
C GLU A 38 12.42 -13.87 -10.93
N GLU A 39 13.47 -13.71 -11.76
CA GLU A 39 14.23 -12.46 -11.79
C GLU A 39 13.48 -11.40 -12.63
N GLY A 40 12.84 -10.45 -11.93
CA GLY A 40 11.95 -9.49 -12.57
C GLY A 40 12.61 -8.58 -13.61
N THR A 41 13.92 -8.32 -13.52
CA THR A 41 14.62 -7.49 -14.52
C THR A 41 14.69 -8.20 -15.88
N VAL A 42 15.01 -9.49 -15.89
CA VAL A 42 15.03 -10.33 -17.08
C VAL A 42 13.64 -10.42 -17.69
N ILE A 43 12.59 -10.60 -16.88
CA ILE A 43 11.21 -10.63 -17.36
C ILE A 43 10.81 -9.29 -18.00
N VAL A 44 11.08 -8.17 -17.33
CA VAL A 44 10.81 -6.81 -17.84
C VAL A 44 11.49 -6.60 -19.20
N GLU A 45 12.80 -6.87 -19.29
CA GLU A 45 13.55 -6.66 -20.52
C GLU A 45 13.05 -7.57 -21.64
N LYS A 46 12.66 -8.81 -21.35
CA LYS A 46 12.07 -9.71 -22.35
C LYS A 46 10.72 -9.18 -22.83
N VAL A 47 9.82 -8.78 -21.93
CA VAL A 47 8.49 -8.26 -22.29
C VAL A 47 8.59 -6.99 -23.14
N LYS A 48 9.60 -6.12 -22.90
CA LYS A 48 9.85 -4.94 -23.74
C LYS A 48 10.17 -5.27 -25.20
N THR A 49 10.67 -6.47 -25.49
CA THR A 49 10.91 -6.92 -26.87
C THR A 49 9.66 -7.46 -27.57
N LEU A 50 8.60 -7.75 -26.81
CA LEU A 50 7.35 -8.31 -27.33
C LEU A 50 6.45 -7.21 -27.94
N LYS A 51 5.50 -7.62 -28.78
CA LYS A 51 4.60 -6.71 -29.51
C LYS A 51 3.14 -7.06 -29.27
N GLY A 52 2.28 -6.04 -29.33
CA GLY A 52 0.84 -6.17 -29.16
C GLY A 52 0.50 -6.67 -27.76
N ASP A 53 -0.38 -7.65 -27.69
CA ASP A 53 -0.95 -8.18 -26.45
C ASP A 53 -0.12 -9.30 -25.83
N HIS A 54 1.14 -9.50 -26.26
CA HIS A 54 2.02 -10.52 -25.70
C HIS A 54 2.67 -10.03 -24.40
N GLY A 55 2.61 -10.86 -23.36
CA GLY A 55 3.13 -10.56 -22.03
C GLY A 55 3.64 -11.81 -21.33
N TYR A 56 3.82 -11.71 -20.02
CA TYR A 56 4.32 -12.79 -19.17
C TYR A 56 3.20 -13.31 -18.27
N ASP A 57 2.91 -14.60 -18.37
CA ASP A 57 2.03 -15.33 -17.45
C ASP A 57 2.86 -15.82 -16.26
N ALA A 58 2.75 -15.10 -15.14
CA ALA A 58 3.45 -15.39 -13.91
C ALA A 58 2.96 -16.66 -13.19
N ARG A 59 1.80 -17.21 -13.56
CA ARG A 59 1.30 -18.45 -12.96
C ARG A 59 2.01 -19.67 -13.54
N ASN A 60 2.27 -19.64 -14.85
CA ASN A 60 2.85 -20.77 -15.60
C ASN A 60 4.32 -20.53 -16.02
N GLY A 61 4.84 -19.31 -15.85
CA GLY A 61 6.21 -18.95 -16.20
C GLY A 61 6.45 -18.83 -17.71
N THR A 62 5.43 -18.46 -18.50
CA THR A 62 5.50 -18.48 -19.96
C THR A 62 5.09 -17.15 -20.59
N TYR A 63 5.55 -16.90 -21.82
CA TYR A 63 5.16 -15.72 -22.59
C TYR A 63 3.98 -16.06 -23.50
N VAL A 64 2.88 -15.35 -23.34
CA VAL A 64 1.60 -15.67 -23.99
C VAL A 64 0.94 -14.41 -24.54
N ASP A 65 0.00 -14.62 -25.47
CA ASP A 65 -1.01 -13.62 -25.81
C ASP A 65 -1.96 -13.48 -24.62
N MET A 66 -1.87 -12.34 -23.92
CA MET A 66 -2.53 -12.12 -22.62
C MET A 66 -4.06 -12.13 -22.76
N ILE A 67 -4.58 -11.64 -23.89
CA ILE A 67 -6.01 -11.62 -24.17
C ILE A 67 -6.51 -13.06 -24.37
N LYS A 68 -5.82 -13.86 -25.19
CA LYS A 68 -6.21 -15.26 -25.40
C LYS A 68 -6.06 -16.12 -24.14
N ALA A 69 -5.07 -15.81 -23.31
CA ALA A 69 -4.88 -16.45 -22.01
C ALA A 69 -5.89 -16.00 -20.94
N GLY A 70 -6.71 -14.98 -21.23
CA GLY A 70 -7.70 -14.45 -20.29
C GLY A 70 -7.09 -13.60 -19.16
N ILE A 71 -5.83 -13.18 -19.29
CA ILE A 71 -5.13 -12.31 -18.34
C ILE A 71 -5.36 -10.86 -18.77
N ILE A 72 -6.48 -10.28 -18.36
CA ILE A 72 -6.97 -8.99 -18.85
C ILE A 72 -7.20 -8.04 -17.69
N ASP A 73 -6.66 -6.83 -17.82
CA ASP A 73 -6.94 -5.71 -16.92
C ASP A 73 -7.89 -4.69 -17.55
N PRO A 74 -8.96 -4.25 -16.86
CA PRO A 74 -9.80 -3.18 -17.36
C PRO A 74 -9.03 -1.87 -17.53
N ALA A 75 -9.20 -1.19 -18.65
CA ALA A 75 -8.51 0.07 -18.95
C ALA A 75 -8.70 1.15 -17.87
N LYS A 76 -9.88 1.20 -17.23
CA LYS A 76 -10.17 2.12 -16.12
C LYS A 76 -9.24 1.88 -14.92
N VAL A 77 -8.95 0.61 -14.61
CA VAL A 77 -8.11 0.24 -13.46
C VAL A 77 -6.68 0.71 -13.69
N ALA A 78 -6.07 0.35 -14.82
CA ALA A 78 -4.71 0.76 -15.16
C ALA A 78 -4.55 2.29 -15.22
N ARG A 79 -5.51 2.99 -15.84
CA ARG A 79 -5.50 4.45 -15.94
C ARG A 79 -5.61 5.12 -14.58
N THR A 80 -6.60 4.72 -13.78
CA THR A 80 -6.86 5.33 -12.46
C THR A 80 -5.71 5.04 -11.49
N ALA A 81 -5.13 3.83 -11.52
CA ALA A 81 -3.97 3.48 -10.71
C ALA A 81 -2.78 4.42 -11.00
N LEU A 82 -2.44 4.60 -12.28
CA LEU A 82 -1.33 5.47 -12.67
C LEU A 82 -1.59 6.94 -12.31
N GLN A 83 -2.81 7.44 -12.56
CA GLN A 83 -3.17 8.83 -12.25
C GLN A 83 -3.13 9.12 -10.75
N ASN A 84 -3.68 8.23 -9.93
CA ASN A 84 -3.67 8.38 -8.47
C ASN A 84 -2.24 8.29 -7.91
N ALA A 85 -1.45 7.35 -8.40
CA ALA A 85 -0.04 7.22 -8.00
C ALA A 85 0.76 8.48 -8.36
N ALA A 86 0.61 9.00 -9.58
CA ALA A 86 1.26 10.24 -9.99
C ALA A 86 0.81 11.45 -9.14
N SER A 87 -0.49 11.53 -8.79
CA SER A 87 -1.03 12.60 -7.96
C SER A 87 -0.43 12.62 -6.56
N ILE A 88 -0.37 11.46 -5.88
CA ILE A 88 0.20 11.37 -4.53
C ILE A 88 1.71 11.58 -4.57
N SER A 89 2.42 11.00 -5.54
CA SER A 89 3.86 11.23 -5.71
C SER A 89 4.18 12.71 -5.95
N GLY A 90 3.37 13.40 -6.76
CA GLY A 90 3.50 14.84 -6.99
C GLY A 90 3.34 15.64 -5.71
N LEU A 91 2.28 15.37 -4.93
CA LEU A 91 2.05 15.99 -3.62
C LEU A 91 3.25 15.80 -2.69
N LEU A 92 3.73 14.55 -2.54
CA LEU A 92 4.83 14.21 -1.65
C LEU A 92 6.15 14.88 -2.07
N LEU A 93 6.47 14.89 -3.36
CA LEU A 93 7.70 15.51 -3.88
C LEU A 93 7.74 17.04 -3.67
N THR A 94 6.59 17.69 -3.60
CA THR A 94 6.47 19.13 -3.37
C THR A 94 6.18 19.49 -1.91
N THR A 95 6.15 18.51 -1.01
CA THR A 95 5.89 18.74 0.42
C THR A 95 7.20 19.04 1.15
N ASP A 96 7.39 20.27 1.60
CA ASP A 96 8.62 20.69 2.30
C ASP A 96 8.66 20.24 3.78
N ALA A 97 7.52 20.13 4.45
CA ALA A 97 7.44 19.80 5.86
C ALA A 97 6.23 18.92 6.20
N MET A 98 6.42 18.01 7.16
CA MET A 98 5.38 17.18 7.76
C MET A 98 5.33 17.48 9.26
N ILE A 99 4.15 17.82 9.78
CA ILE A 99 3.93 18.10 11.20
C ILE A 99 3.13 16.95 11.78
N THR A 100 3.57 16.42 12.92
CA THR A 100 2.93 15.33 13.63
C THR A 100 2.72 15.70 15.10
N ASP A 101 1.68 15.18 15.71
CA ASP A 101 1.49 15.30 17.16
C ASP A 101 2.54 14.47 17.92
N ILE A 102 2.87 14.91 19.14
CA ILE A 102 3.75 14.15 20.04
C ILE A 102 2.97 12.91 20.51
N PRO A 103 3.57 11.70 20.47
CA PRO A 103 2.91 10.52 21.00
C PRO A 103 2.43 10.76 22.44
N GLU A 104 1.15 10.53 22.70
CA GLU A 104 0.62 10.59 24.05
C GLU A 104 1.23 9.44 24.87
N GLU A 105 1.78 9.74 26.04
CA GLU A 105 2.09 8.70 27.01
C GLU A 105 0.77 8.07 27.47
N GLU A 106 0.60 6.76 27.28
CA GLU A 106 -0.51 6.05 27.89
C GLU A 106 -0.42 6.26 29.39
N LYS A 107 -1.36 7.05 29.94
CA LYS A 107 -1.52 7.17 31.38
C LYS A 107 -1.91 5.78 31.87
N HIS A 108 -0.95 5.06 32.47
CA HIS A 108 -1.28 3.96 33.35
C HIS A 108 -2.23 4.51 34.40
N ASP A 109 -3.48 4.08 34.31
CA ASP A 109 -4.52 4.39 35.28
C ASP A 109 -4.15 3.69 36.59
N HIS A 110 -3.20 4.27 37.32
CA HIS A 110 -2.99 3.98 38.72
C HIS A 110 -4.19 4.57 39.43
N GLY A 111 -5.23 3.75 39.55
CA GLY A 111 -6.45 4.06 40.28
C GLY A 111 -6.15 4.78 41.60
N PRO A 112 -7.05 5.68 42.03
CA PRO A 112 -6.73 6.71 43.00
C PRO A 112 -6.14 6.13 44.30
N PRO A 113 -5.07 6.73 44.85
CA PRO A 113 -4.56 6.38 46.17
C PRO A 113 -5.60 6.77 47.23
N GLY A 114 -6.49 5.84 47.55
CA GLY A 114 -7.49 5.97 48.59
C GLY A 114 -6.86 5.98 49.98
N GLY A 115 -6.60 7.20 50.46
CA GLY A 115 -6.46 7.69 51.83
C GLY A 115 -6.32 6.69 52.99
N GLY A 116 -5.21 6.83 53.73
CA GLY A 116 -5.17 6.44 55.13
C GLY A 116 -6.08 7.33 55.98
N GLY A 117 -6.84 6.72 56.89
CA GLY A 117 -7.65 7.42 57.89
C GLY A 117 -8.54 6.43 58.63
N GLY A 118 -8.25 6.18 59.90
CA GLY A 118 -8.94 5.19 60.71
C GLY A 118 -10.31 5.62 61.27
N MET A 119 -10.86 4.66 62.02
CA MET A 119 -11.90 4.77 63.06
C MET A 119 -13.38 4.68 62.64
N GLY A 120 -14.06 3.70 63.26
CA GLY A 120 -15.53 3.53 63.31
C GLY A 120 -16.01 2.43 62.36
N GLY A 121 -16.40 1.23 62.77
CA GLY A 121 -17.20 0.85 63.93
C GLY A 121 -18.63 0.57 63.46
N MET A 122 -19.15 -0.64 63.74
CA MET A 122 -20.57 -1.07 63.59
C MET A 122 -20.97 -1.42 62.14
N GLY A 123 -21.56 -2.55 61.79
CA GLY A 123 -22.11 -3.68 62.53
C GLY A 123 -23.16 -4.35 61.63
N GLY A 124 -23.16 -5.68 61.56
CA GLY A 124 -24.38 -6.49 61.35
C GLY A 124 -24.94 -6.69 59.93
N MET A 125 -25.23 -7.97 59.65
CA MET A 125 -26.36 -8.47 58.84
C MET A 125 -26.27 -8.21 57.32
N GLY A 126 -26.29 -9.19 56.43
CA GLY A 126 -27.04 -10.45 56.42
C GLY A 126 -27.91 -10.47 55.16
N GLY A 127 -27.89 -11.58 54.40
CA GLY A 127 -28.82 -11.88 53.29
C GLY A 127 -28.21 -11.66 51.89
N MET A 128 -28.03 -12.72 51.10
CA MET A 128 -29.07 -13.30 50.21
C MET A 128 -29.21 -12.43 48.95
N GLY A 129 -29.02 -12.85 47.71
CA GLY A 129 -28.93 -14.15 47.05
C GLY A 129 -29.31 -13.89 45.57
N GLY A 130 -28.79 -14.70 44.63
CA GLY A 130 -29.14 -14.65 43.20
C GLY A 130 -28.48 -13.49 42.44
N MET A 131 -27.98 -13.63 41.22
CA MET A 131 -28.46 -14.50 40.15
C MET A 131 -27.35 -14.69 39.09
N PRO A 132 -27.23 -15.88 38.47
CA PRO A 132 -26.26 -16.17 37.42
C PRO A 132 -26.81 -15.90 36.01
N GLY A 133 -25.93 -15.45 35.11
CA GLY A 133 -25.99 -15.78 33.69
C GLY A 133 -26.70 -14.79 32.75
N MET A 134 -25.96 -14.38 31.72
CA MET A 134 -26.37 -14.26 30.30
C MET A 134 -25.08 -13.90 29.54
N MET A 135 -24.48 -14.89 28.88
CA MET A 135 -24.40 -15.05 27.42
C MET A 135 -23.48 -14.02 26.76
#